data_AF-A0A5Q0EH09-F1
#
_entry.id   AF-A0A5Q0EH09-F1
#
_cell.length_a   1.000
_cell.length_b   1.000
_cell.length_c   1.000
_cell.angle_alpha   90.00
_cell.angle_beta   90.00
_cell.angle_gamma   90.00
#
_symmetry.space_group_name_H-M   'P 1'
#
loop_
_entity.id
_entity.type
_entity.pdbx_description
1 polymer ?
#
loop_
_entity_poly.entity_id
_entity_poly.type
_entity_poly.pdbx_seq_one_letter_code
_entity_poly.pdbx_strand_id
1 'polypeptide(L)'
;MLKKLIDKLRHRLEQGEKHGRLDQTKLDGLLRKLCAKQRKLKKRLAGEEEKSQRKRLRLQLRILRAELKLALKRRRELRKKLGGD
;
A
#
# COMPACT_ATOMS: atom_id res chain seq x y z
N MET A 1 2.56 -5.87 11.54
CA MET A 1 3.21 -4.72 10.86
C MET A 1 2.68 -4.40 9.45
N LEU A 2 2.34 -5.37 8.60
CA LEU A 2 1.83 -5.07 7.24
C LEU A 2 0.47 -4.38 7.26
N LYS A 3 -0.47 -4.96 8.00
CA LYS A 3 -1.82 -4.45 8.22
C LYS A 3 -1.80 -2.98 8.68
N LYS A 4 -1.02 -2.66 9.73
CA LYS A 4 -0.83 -1.28 10.22
C LYS A 4 -0.40 -0.27 9.14
N LEU A 5 0.43 -0.66 8.16
CA LEU A 5 0.83 0.25 7.08
C LEU A 5 -0.30 0.46 6.05
N ILE A 6 -1.04 -0.60 5.75
CA ILE A 6 -2.21 -0.56 4.88
C ILE A 6 -3.31 0.29 5.54
N ASP A 7 -3.59 0.08 6.82
CA ASP A 7 -4.59 0.84 7.57
C ASP A 7 -4.23 2.34 7.61
N LYS A 8 -2.96 2.67 7.88
CA LYS A 8 -2.47 4.06 7.83
C LYS A 8 -2.63 4.68 6.43
N LEU A 9 -2.39 3.90 5.38
CA LEU A 9 -2.55 4.35 3.99
C LEU A 9 -4.02 4.65 3.69
N ARG A 10 -4.92 3.72 4.04
CA ARG A 10 -6.37 3.87 3.86
C ARG A 10 -6.92 5.05 4.64
N HIS A 11 -6.54 5.17 5.91
CA HIS A 11 -6.93 6.29 6.76
C HIS A 11 -6.49 7.63 6.17
N ARG A 12 -5.25 7.74 5.65
CA ARG A 12 -4.78 8.99 5.01
C ARG A 12 -5.58 9.35 3.75
N LEU A 13 -5.94 8.35 2.94
CA LEU A 13 -6.78 8.56 1.76
C LEU A 13 -8.20 9.00 2.14
N GLU A 14 -8.80 8.38 3.15
CA GLU A 14 -10.10 8.75 3.69
C GLU A 14 -10.11 10.17 4.28
N GLN A 15 -9.06 10.53 5.04
CA GLN A 15 -8.88 11.89 5.54
C GLN A 15 -8.73 12.90 4.40
N GLY A 16 -7.98 12.56 3.35
CA GLY A 16 -7.84 13.42 2.18
C GLY A 16 -9.16 13.66 1.43
N GLU A 17 -10.04 12.66 1.43
CA GLU A 17 -11.39 12.78 0.89
C GLU A 17 -12.29 13.65 1.78
N LYS A 18 -12.31 13.36 3.08
CA LYS A 18 -13.17 14.05 4.05
C LYS A 18 -12.82 15.52 4.22
N HIS A 19 -11.52 15.85 4.24
CA HIS A 19 -11.04 17.21 4.51
C HIS A 19 -10.68 17.99 3.25
N GLY A 20 -10.87 17.43 2.06
CA GLY A 20 -10.54 18.11 0.81
C GLY A 20 -9.03 18.40 0.63
N ARG A 21 -8.15 17.76 1.39
CA ARG A 21 -6.70 18.01 1.34
C ARG A 21 -5.90 16.73 1.57
N LEU A 22 -5.10 16.36 0.58
CA LEU A 22 -4.24 15.18 0.64
C LEU A 22 -2.77 15.59 0.85
N ASP A 23 -2.17 15.16 1.96
CA ASP A 23 -0.73 15.30 2.20
C ASP A 23 0.04 14.27 1.34
N GLN A 24 0.39 14.69 0.11
CA GLN A 24 1.07 13.86 -0.90
C GLN A 24 2.39 13.32 -0.35
N THR A 25 3.16 14.13 0.39
CA THR A 25 4.46 13.74 0.96
C THR A 25 4.32 12.56 1.93
N LYS A 26 3.36 12.65 2.86
CA LYS A 26 3.11 11.53 3.79
C LYS A 26 2.59 10.29 3.07
N LEU A 27 1.76 10.47 2.06
CA LEU A 27 1.21 9.37 1.27
C LEU A 27 2.30 8.65 0.45
N ASP A 28 3.17 9.40 -0.22
CA ASP A 28 4.31 8.87 -0.95
C ASP A 28 5.30 8.16 -0.03
N GLY A 29 5.53 8.69 1.17
CA GLY A 29 6.31 8.03 2.20
C GLY A 29 5.74 6.66 2.60
N LEU A 30 4.41 6.56 2.74
CA LEU A 30 3.74 5.28 3.04
C LEU A 30 3.81 4.30 1.86
N LEU A 31 3.60 4.78 0.63
CA LEU A 31 3.72 3.97 -0.58
C LEU A 31 5.15 3.42 -0.75
N ARG A 32 6.19 4.24 -0.52
CA ARG A 32 7.59 3.79 -0.53
C ARG A 32 7.83 2.68 0.49
N LYS A 33 7.32 2.84 1.73
CA LYS A 33 7.44 1.81 2.78
C LYS A 33 6.75 0.50 2.38
N LEU A 34 5.56 0.56 1.78
CA LEU A 34 4.84 -0.62 1.30
C LEU A 34 5.56 -1.30 0.13
N CYS A 35 6.10 -0.54 -0.83
CA CYS A 35 6.93 -1.05 -1.92
C CYS A 35 8.20 -1.74 -1.40
N ALA A 36 8.91 -1.13 -0.43
CA ALA A 36 10.07 -1.74 0.19
C ALA A 36 9.70 -3.07 0.87
N LYS A 37 8.55 -3.13 1.55
CA LYS A 37 8.04 -4.35 2.19
C LYS A 37 7.63 -5.42 1.18
N GLN A 38 7.07 -5.01 0.04
CA GLN A 38 6.80 -5.90 -1.09
C GLN A 38 8.08 -6.56 -1.61
N ARG A 39 9.15 -5.77 -1.82
CA ARG A 39 10.45 -6.27 -2.29
C ARG A 39 11.04 -7.26 -1.29
N LYS A 40 10.98 -6.95 0.01
CA LYS A 40 11.41 -7.87 1.08
C LYS A 40 10.62 -9.18 1.07
N LEU A 41 9.29 -9.11 0.93
CA LEU A 41 8.45 -10.32 0.86
C LEU A 41 8.72 -11.14 -0.42
N LYS A 42 8.97 -10.49 -1.56
CA LYS A 42 9.39 -11.19 -2.79
C LYS A 42 10.71 -11.93 -2.61
N LYS A 43 11.73 -11.26 -2.03
CA LYS A 43 13.03 -11.88 -1.74
C LYS A 43 12.88 -13.09 -0.80
N ARG A 44 12.09 -12.94 0.28
CA ARG A 44 11.79 -14.05 1.20
C ARG A 44 11.08 -15.20 0.49
N LEU A 45 10.10 -14.91 -0.36
CA LEU A 45 9.36 -15.95 -1.10
C LEU A 45 10.26 -16.73 -2.07
N ALA A 46 11.27 -16.08 -2.65
CA ALA A 46 12.18 -16.71 -3.60
C ALA A 46 13.07 -17.77 -2.93
N GLY A 47 13.52 -17.51 -1.70
CA GLY A 47 14.31 -18.45 -0.90
C GLY A 47 13.50 -19.27 0.11
N GLU A 48 12.17 -19.36 -0.04
CA GLU A 48 11.32 -20.14 0.87
C GLU A 48 10.99 -21.51 0.27
N GLU A 49 11.43 -22.56 0.96
CA GLU A 49 11.23 -23.97 0.58
C GLU A 49 9.98 -24.57 1.23
N GLU A 50 9.59 -24.08 2.42
CA GLU A 50 8.44 -24.61 3.15
C GLU A 50 7.13 -24.20 2.47
N LYS A 51 6.35 -25.19 2.02
CA LYS A 51 5.14 -25.00 1.19
C LYS A 51 4.11 -24.08 1.85
N SER A 52 3.91 -24.19 3.15
CA SER A 52 2.93 -23.43 3.95
C SER A 52 3.36 -21.98 4.12
N GLN A 53 4.63 -21.71 4.43
CA GLN A 53 5.21 -20.38 4.45
C GLN A 53 5.18 -19.76 3.05
N ARG A 54 5.48 -20.53 2.00
CA ARG A 54 5.40 -20.08 0.61
C ARG A 54 3.99 -19.64 0.25
N LYS A 55 2.96 -20.42 0.62
CA LYS A 55 1.54 -20.05 0.47
C LYS A 55 1.23 -18.76 1.25
N ARG A 56 1.66 -18.66 2.52
CA ARG A 56 1.43 -17.49 3.37
C ARG A 56 2.08 -16.23 2.80
N LEU A 57 3.32 -16.31 2.33
CA LEU A 57 4.06 -15.20 1.70
C LEU A 57 3.41 -14.78 0.38
N ARG A 58 2.95 -15.73 -0.45
CA ARG A 58 2.18 -15.43 -1.67
C ARG A 58 0.89 -14.68 -1.35
N LEU A 59 0.15 -15.12 -0.34
CA LEU A 59 -1.08 -14.45 0.09
C LEU A 59 -0.78 -13.01 0.56
N GLN A 60 0.23 -12.83 1.41
CA GLN A 60 0.64 -11.48 1.86
C GLN A 60 1.05 -10.57 0.70
N LEU A 61 1.77 -11.10 -0.29
CA LEU A 61 2.13 -10.35 -1.50
C LEU A 61 0.92 -9.98 -2.34
N ARG A 62 -0.05 -10.88 -2.48
CA ARG A 62 -1.29 -10.65 -3.23
C ARG A 62 -2.13 -9.56 -2.56
N ILE A 63 -2.34 -9.66 -1.25
CA ILE A 63 -3.04 -8.63 -0.46
C ILE A 63 -2.35 -7.28 -0.63
N LEU A 64 -1.03 -7.23 -0.45
CA LEU A 64 -0.29 -5.98 -0.57
C LEU A 64 -0.37 -5.36 -1.98
N ARG A 65 -0.35 -6.18 -3.04
CA ARG A 65 -0.53 -5.69 -4.42
C ARG A 65 -1.91 -5.10 -4.64
N ALA A 66 -2.95 -5.76 -4.14
CA ALA A 66 -4.32 -5.28 -4.27
C ALA A 66 -4.50 -3.95 -3.54
N GLU A 67 -4.02 -3.85 -2.31
CA GLU A 67 -4.08 -2.63 -1.49
C GLU A 67 -3.29 -1.48 -2.12
N LEU A 68 -2.09 -1.73 -2.64
CA LEU A 68 -1.33 -0.72 -3.39
C LEU A 68 -2.07 -0.24 -4.63
N LYS A 69 -2.67 -1.14 -5.41
CA LYS A 69 -3.44 -0.78 -6.61
C LYS A 69 -4.65 0.08 -6.25
N LEU A 70 -5.41 -0.32 -5.22
CA LEU A 70 -6.56 0.44 -4.72
C LEU A 70 -6.15 1.82 -4.21
N ALA A 71 -5.08 1.90 -3.42
CA ALA A 71 -4.59 3.16 -2.88
C ALA A 71 -4.08 4.12 -3.96
N LEU A 72 -3.37 3.61 -4.97
CA LEU A 72 -2.93 4.41 -6.12
C LEU A 72 -4.11 4.94 -6.95
N LYS A 73 -5.13 4.09 -7.16
CA LYS A 73 -6.36 4.50 -7.82
C LYS A 73 -7.05 5.61 -7.03
N ARG A 74 -7.26 5.40 -5.72
CA ARG A 74 -7.92 6.37 -4.85
C ARG A 74 -7.14 7.68 -4.75
N ARG A 75 -5.81 7.62 -4.64
CA ARG A 75 -4.93 8.79 -4.68
C ARG A 75 -5.14 9.59 -5.97
N ARG A 76 -5.21 8.92 -7.13
CA ARG A 76 -5.38 9.58 -8.43
C ARG A 76 -6.76 10.26 -8.51
N GLU A 77 -7.80 9.58 -8.05
CA GLU A 77 -9.15 10.15 -7.95
C GLU A 77 -9.18 11.38 -7.05
N LEU A 78 -8.57 11.30 -5.87
CA LEU A 78 -8.49 12.42 -4.94
C LEU A 78 -7.68 13.57 -5.51
N ARG A 79 -6.53 13.31 -6.13
CA ARG A 79 -5.72 14.37 -6.77
C ARG A 79 -6.53 15.13 -7.83
N LYS A 80 -7.31 14.41 -8.66
CA LYS A 80 -8.22 15.03 -9.63
C LYS A 80 -9.34 15.84 -8.96
N LYS A 81 -9.99 15.29 -7.94
CA LYS A 81 -11.08 15.96 -7.22
C LYS A 81 -10.63 17.25 -6.52
N LEU A 82 -9.40 17.25 -5.99
CA LEU A 82 -8.86 18.35 -5.21
C LEU A 82 -8.14 19.42 -6.06
N GLY A 83 -8.25 19.35 -7.39
CA GLY A 83 -7.66 20.34 -8.30
C GLY A 83 -6.12 20.39 -8.27
N GLY A 84 -5.46 19.33 -7.78
CA GLY A 84 -4.01 19.29 -7.68
C GLY A 84 -3.39 18.82 -8.99
N ASP A 85 -3.29 19.69 -9.98
CA ASP A 85 -2.28 19.53 -11.05
C ASP A 85 -0.93 20.07 -10.57
#